data_AF-A0A974KV14-F1
#
_entry.id   AF-A0A974KV14-F1
#
_cell.length_a   1.000
_cell.length_b   1.000
_cell.length_c   1.000
_cell.angle_alpha   90.00
_cell.angle_beta   90.00
_cell.angle_gamma   90.00
#
_symmetry.space_group_name_H-M   'P 1'
#
loop_
_entity.id
_entity.type
_entity.pdbx_description
1 polymer ?
#
loop_
_entity_poly.entity_id
_entity_poly.type
_entity_poly.pdbx_seq_one_letter_code
_entity_poly.pdbx_strand_id
1 'polypeptide(L)'
;DVVGEGIGDHGPEYMTGGHVIILGDVGKNFGQGMSGGVSYILPSSIEEFKKVNALETLELSEVRYYEEKALIKEMLEAHYKHTRSTKARQILNQFENVSQYVVKVIPKDYKLMMQKIDLQKRRIEQVDEATLAAFY
;
A
#
# COMPACT_ATOMS: atom_id res chain seq x y z
N ASP A 1 -1.82 9.50 -5.94
CA ASP A 1 -2.35 8.14 -5.74
C ASP A 1 -3.11 7.68 -6.97
N VAL A 2 -2.98 6.41 -7.33
CA VAL A 2 -3.48 5.86 -8.61
C VAL A 2 -4.19 4.53 -8.35
N VAL A 3 -5.28 4.28 -9.09
CA VAL A 3 -5.97 2.99 -9.13
C VAL A 3 -6.04 2.51 -10.57
N GLY A 4 -5.50 1.32 -10.83
CA GLY A 4 -5.56 0.63 -12.13
C GLY A 4 -6.23 -0.74 -12.01
N GLU A 5 -6.65 -1.33 -13.12
CA GLU A 5 -7.37 -2.63 -13.12
C GLU A 5 -6.52 -3.82 -13.59
N GLY A 6 -5.24 -3.56 -13.84
CA GLY A 6 -4.23 -4.50 -14.31
C GLY A 6 -3.01 -3.73 -14.81
N ILE A 7 -1.85 -4.38 -14.81
CA ILE A 7 -0.62 -3.80 -15.36
C ILE A 7 0.21 -4.91 -16.00
N GLY A 8 0.93 -4.57 -17.07
CA GLY A 8 1.88 -5.48 -17.70
C GLY A 8 3.12 -5.73 -16.83
N ASP A 9 4.15 -6.29 -17.45
CA ASP A 9 5.44 -6.53 -16.78
C ASP A 9 6.08 -5.22 -16.31
N HIS A 10 6.89 -5.31 -15.24
CA HIS A 10 7.70 -4.23 -14.65
C HIS A 10 6.97 -3.05 -14.00
N GLY A 11 5.64 -2.95 -14.10
CA GLY A 11 4.92 -1.86 -13.42
C GLY A 11 4.88 -2.02 -11.89
N PRO A 12 4.84 -0.94 -11.09
CA PRO A 12 5.37 0.38 -11.34
C PRO A 12 6.90 0.37 -11.16
N GLU A 13 7.64 0.51 -12.25
CA GLU A 13 9.09 0.61 -12.19
C GLU A 13 9.49 1.97 -11.59
N TYR A 14 10.50 1.98 -10.72
CA TYR A 14 11.07 3.21 -10.16
C TYR A 14 10.09 4.12 -9.39
N MET A 15 9.04 3.55 -8.79
CA MET A 15 8.16 4.33 -7.91
C MET A 15 8.94 4.94 -6.73
N THR A 16 8.76 6.23 -6.49
CA THR A 16 9.47 6.99 -5.44
C THR A 16 8.54 7.48 -4.31
N GLY A 17 7.22 7.35 -4.45
CA GLY A 17 6.26 7.79 -3.45
C GLY A 17 4.79 7.61 -3.87
N GLY A 18 3.89 7.85 -2.92
CA GLY A 18 2.43 7.74 -3.09
C GLY A 18 1.89 6.32 -2.94
N HIS A 19 0.62 6.16 -3.33
CA HIS A 19 -0.11 4.89 -3.25
C HIS A 19 -0.59 4.44 -4.63
N VAL A 20 -0.42 3.15 -4.90
CA VAL A 20 -0.93 2.49 -6.12
C VAL A 20 -1.83 1.33 -5.72
N ILE A 21 -3.04 1.23 -6.28
CA ILE A 21 -3.90 0.06 -6.13
C ILE A 21 -4.10 -0.58 -7.50
N ILE A 22 -3.89 -1.89 -7.60
CA ILE A 22 -4.18 -2.65 -8.82
C ILE A 22 -5.30 -3.67 -8.56
N LEU A 23 -6.43 -3.51 -9.25
CA LEU A 23 -7.65 -4.33 -9.14
C LEU A 23 -7.59 -5.56 -10.05
N GLY A 24 -6.44 -6.24 -10.09
CA GLY A 24 -6.25 -7.42 -10.92
C GLY A 24 -4.82 -7.91 -10.95
N ASP A 25 -4.59 -8.85 -11.87
CA ASP A 25 -3.27 -9.45 -12.08
C ASP A 25 -2.27 -8.44 -12.63
N VAL A 26 -1.01 -8.70 -12.31
CA VAL A 26 0.13 -7.87 -12.72
C VAL A 26 1.19 -8.75 -13.35
N GLY A 27 1.99 -8.17 -14.23
CA GLY A 27 3.10 -8.85 -14.87
C GLY A 27 4.26 -9.16 -13.92
N LYS A 28 5.32 -9.73 -14.49
CA LYS A 28 6.52 -10.15 -13.75
C LYS A 28 7.35 -8.95 -13.29
N ASN A 29 8.14 -9.17 -12.25
CA ASN A 29 9.02 -8.15 -11.66
C ASN A 29 8.28 -6.87 -11.27
N PHE A 30 7.02 -7.02 -10.81
CA PHE A 30 6.24 -5.91 -10.28
C PHE A 30 7.03 -5.17 -9.21
N GLY A 31 7.15 -3.85 -9.38
CA GLY A 31 7.86 -3.00 -8.43
C GLY A 31 9.39 -3.07 -8.51
N GLN A 32 9.95 -3.53 -9.63
CA GLN A 32 11.39 -3.45 -9.87
C GLN A 32 11.87 -1.99 -9.75
N GLY A 33 12.93 -1.78 -8.97
CA GLY A 33 13.48 -0.45 -8.74
C GLY A 33 12.61 0.49 -7.88
N MET A 34 11.49 0.02 -7.30
CA MET A 34 10.73 0.84 -6.35
C MET A 34 11.62 1.23 -5.16
N SER A 35 11.66 2.53 -4.87
CA SER A 35 12.43 3.14 -3.79
C SER A 35 11.55 3.89 -2.78
N GLY A 36 10.28 4.11 -3.10
CA GLY A 36 9.32 4.70 -2.17
C GLY A 36 7.87 4.47 -2.54
N GLY A 37 6.99 4.70 -1.56
CA GLY A 37 5.54 4.49 -1.68
C GLY A 37 5.09 3.07 -1.33
N VAL A 38 3.78 2.84 -1.47
CA VAL A 38 3.13 1.56 -1.14
C VAL A 38 2.17 1.17 -2.25
N SER A 39 2.23 -0.09 -2.67
CA SER A 39 1.29 -0.65 -3.64
C SER A 39 0.41 -1.70 -3.00
N TYR A 40 -0.87 -1.75 -3.39
CA TYR A 40 -1.85 -2.73 -2.94
C TYR A 40 -2.39 -3.49 -4.15
N ILE A 41 -2.10 -4.78 -4.20
CA ILE A 41 -2.44 -5.63 -5.35
C ILE A 41 -3.56 -6.57 -4.96
N LEU A 42 -4.62 -6.61 -5.77
CA LEU A 42 -5.73 -7.54 -5.62
C LEU A 42 -5.68 -8.56 -6.77
N PRO A 43 -4.73 -9.51 -6.74
CA PRO A 43 -4.54 -10.47 -7.80
C PRO A 43 -5.62 -11.55 -7.77
N SER A 44 -5.79 -12.27 -8.89
CA SER A 44 -6.64 -13.46 -8.96
C SER A 44 -6.11 -14.61 -8.08
N SER A 45 -4.78 -14.66 -7.87
CA SER A 45 -4.11 -15.59 -6.96
C SER A 45 -2.97 -14.89 -6.20
N ILE A 46 -3.09 -14.82 -4.87
CA ILE A 46 -2.05 -14.27 -4.00
C ILE A 46 -0.76 -15.10 -4.07
N GLU A 47 -0.89 -16.42 -4.10
CA GLU A 47 0.25 -17.33 -4.12
C GLU A 47 1.07 -17.14 -5.38
N GLU A 48 0.42 -17.13 -6.55
CA GLU A 48 1.11 -16.94 -7.83
C GLU A 48 1.71 -15.53 -7.92
N PHE A 49 0.98 -14.50 -7.49
CA PHE A 49 1.51 -13.14 -7.44
C PHE A 49 2.80 -13.06 -6.62
N LYS A 50 2.81 -13.64 -5.40
CA LYS A 50 3.98 -13.65 -4.53
C LYS A 50 5.14 -14.44 -5.14
N LYS A 51 4.85 -15.59 -5.73
CA LYS A 51 5.87 -16.45 -6.37
C LYS A 51 6.56 -15.74 -7.54
N VAL A 52 5.80 -15.01 -8.36
CA VAL A 52 6.32 -14.32 -9.56
C VAL A 52 7.03 -13.00 -9.22
N ASN A 53 6.66 -12.34 -8.12
CA ASN A 53 7.13 -10.99 -7.79
C ASN A 53 7.90 -10.89 -6.46
N ALA A 54 8.48 -11.99 -5.97
CA ALA A 54 9.31 -12.03 -4.76
C ALA A 54 10.70 -11.40 -4.96
N LEU A 55 10.75 -10.11 -5.30
CA LEU A 55 12.01 -9.37 -5.43
C LEU A 55 12.64 -9.12 -4.05
N GLU A 56 13.96 -9.27 -3.94
CA GLU A 56 14.68 -9.12 -2.66
C GLU A 56 14.55 -7.71 -2.06
N THR A 57 14.34 -6.69 -2.88
CA THR A 57 14.17 -5.29 -2.46
C THR A 57 12.79 -4.98 -1.90
N LEU A 58 11.81 -5.88 -2.10
CA LEU A 58 10.42 -5.67 -1.73
C LEU A 58 10.01 -6.54 -0.56
N GLU A 59 9.10 -6.03 0.26
CA GLU A 59 8.32 -6.81 1.19
C GLU A 59 6.90 -6.97 0.65
N LEU A 60 6.45 -8.23 0.59
CA LEU A 60 5.07 -8.60 0.26
C LEU A 60 4.37 -9.07 1.54
N SER A 61 3.42 -8.28 2.03
CA SER A 61 2.75 -8.54 3.30
C SER A 61 1.24 -8.32 3.23
N GLU A 62 0.55 -8.64 4.32
CA GLU A 62 -0.90 -8.42 4.45
C GLU A 62 -1.19 -6.99 4.90
N VAL A 63 -2.38 -6.49 4.57
CA VAL A 63 -2.90 -5.23 5.10
C VAL A 63 -3.53 -5.48 6.47
N ARG A 64 -2.88 -4.98 7.53
CA ARG A 64 -3.26 -5.23 8.93
C ARG A 64 -3.87 -4.03 9.64
N TYR A 65 -3.41 -2.82 9.31
CA TYR A 65 -3.79 -1.60 10.02
C TYR A 65 -5.10 -1.02 9.47
N TYR A 66 -5.90 -0.42 10.36
CA TYR A 66 -7.20 0.16 10.01
C TYR A 66 -7.05 1.34 9.04
N GLU A 67 -6.03 2.18 9.27
CA GLU A 67 -5.71 3.35 8.48
C GLU A 67 -5.39 2.98 7.03
N GLU A 68 -4.66 1.89 6.81
CA GLU A 68 -4.40 1.39 5.46
C GLU A 68 -5.68 0.89 4.79
N LYS A 69 -6.56 0.20 5.51
CA LYS A 69 -7.86 -0.21 4.96
C LYS A 69 -8.72 1.00 4.61
N ALA A 70 -8.75 2.03 5.47
CA ALA A 70 -9.50 3.26 5.22
C ALA A 70 -9.00 3.97 3.95
N LEU A 71 -7.68 4.08 3.78
CA LEU A 71 -7.06 4.64 2.57
C LEU A 71 -7.44 3.86 1.30
N ILE A 72 -7.34 2.52 1.33
CA ILE A 72 -7.73 1.67 0.19
C ILE A 72 -9.20 1.92 -0.16
N LYS A 73 -10.08 2.00 0.83
CA LYS A 73 -11.51 2.25 0.62
C LYS A 73 -11.74 3.59 -0.06
N GLU A 74 -11.13 4.65 0.46
CA GLU A 74 -11.24 6.00 -0.09
C GLU A 74 -10.80 6.05 -1.55
N MET A 75 -9.64 5.45 -1.86
CA MET A 75 -9.12 5.38 -3.22
C MET A 75 -10.05 4.60 -4.17
N LEU A 76 -10.64 3.50 -3.71
CA LEU A 76 -11.61 2.72 -4.49
C LEU A 76 -12.92 3.49 -4.72
N GLU A 77 -13.44 4.17 -3.71
CA GLU A 77 -14.65 5.01 -3.82
C GLU A 77 -14.42 6.14 -4.80
N ALA A 78 -13.27 6.82 -4.70
CA ALA A 78 -12.86 7.83 -5.66
C ALA A 78 -12.75 7.24 -7.06
N HIS A 79 -12.08 6.10 -7.24
CA HIS A 79 -11.98 5.45 -8.54
C HIS A 79 -13.36 5.12 -9.12
N TYR A 80 -14.24 4.47 -8.36
CA TYR A 80 -15.60 4.15 -8.79
C TYR A 80 -16.41 5.40 -9.18
N LYS A 81 -16.30 6.48 -8.40
CA LYS A 81 -16.99 7.74 -8.70
C LYS A 81 -16.60 8.31 -10.07
N HIS A 82 -15.33 8.22 -10.44
CA HIS A 82 -14.80 8.77 -11.69
C HIS A 82 -14.93 7.81 -12.88
N THR A 83 -14.83 6.50 -12.68
CA THR A 83 -14.75 5.52 -13.78
C THR A 83 -15.99 4.64 -13.92
N ARG A 84 -16.85 4.59 -12.89
CA ARG A 84 -17.95 3.62 -12.76
C ARG A 84 -17.50 2.15 -12.85
N SER A 85 -16.23 1.88 -12.51
CA SER A 85 -15.63 0.54 -12.52
C SER A 85 -16.49 -0.50 -11.78
N THR A 86 -16.87 -1.56 -12.48
CA THR A 86 -17.60 -2.69 -11.90
C THR A 86 -16.73 -3.46 -10.92
N LYS A 87 -15.42 -3.61 -11.20
CA LYS A 87 -14.45 -4.24 -10.30
C LYS A 87 -14.34 -3.49 -8.98
N ALA A 88 -14.15 -2.17 -9.04
CA ALA A 88 -14.06 -1.35 -7.83
C ALA A 88 -15.35 -1.46 -7.00
N ARG A 89 -16.52 -1.45 -7.65
CA ARG A 89 -17.81 -1.64 -6.97
C ARG A 89 -17.91 -3.02 -6.30
N GLN A 90 -17.48 -4.09 -6.98
CA GLN A 90 -17.50 -5.43 -6.41
C GLN A 90 -16.62 -5.52 -5.16
N ILE A 91 -15.41 -4.96 -5.21
CA ILE A 91 -14.49 -4.94 -4.08
C ILE A 91 -15.07 -4.13 -2.92
N LEU A 92 -15.66 -2.97 -3.19
CA LEU A 92 -16.32 -2.13 -2.17
C LEU A 92 -17.48 -2.86 -1.49
N ASN A 93 -18.24 -3.68 -2.21
CA ASN A 93 -19.35 -4.45 -1.62
C ASN A 93 -18.88 -5.53 -0.65
N GLN A 94 -17.64 -6.02 -0.78
CA GLN A 94 -17.05 -7.06 0.08
C GLN A 94 -15.87 -6.55 0.91
N PHE A 95 -15.82 -5.23 1.13
CA PHE A 95 -14.63 -4.55 1.63
C PHE A 95 -14.19 -5.01 3.03
N GLU A 96 -15.11 -5.47 3.87
CA GLU A 96 -14.79 -6.01 5.21
C GLU A 96 -13.72 -7.12 5.15
N ASN A 97 -13.73 -7.92 4.08
CA ASN A 97 -12.81 -9.02 3.90
C ASN A 97 -11.61 -8.68 3.00
N VAL A 98 -11.43 -7.42 2.59
CA VAL A 98 -10.43 -7.02 1.58
C VAL A 98 -9.01 -7.49 1.94
N SER A 99 -8.66 -7.51 3.23
CA SER A 99 -7.37 -7.98 3.75
C SER A 99 -7.02 -9.41 3.33
N GLN A 100 -8.01 -10.26 3.06
CA GLN A 100 -7.81 -11.65 2.65
C GLN A 100 -7.38 -11.78 1.19
N TYR A 101 -7.61 -10.75 0.37
CA TYR A 101 -7.41 -10.79 -1.09
C TYR A 101 -6.42 -9.73 -1.58
N VAL A 102 -5.87 -8.93 -0.67
CA VAL A 102 -4.94 -7.84 -1.00
C VAL A 102 -3.53 -8.16 -0.51
N VAL A 103 -2.54 -7.89 -1.36
CA VAL A 103 -1.13 -7.96 -1.04
C VAL A 103 -0.56 -6.55 -1.00
N LYS A 104 -0.03 -6.17 0.15
CA LYS A 104 0.78 -4.96 0.30
C LYS A 104 2.16 -5.23 -0.26
N VAL A 105 2.65 -4.32 -1.09
CA VAL A 105 4.00 -4.31 -1.65
C VAL A 105 4.66 -3.00 -1.22
N ILE A 106 5.80 -3.10 -0.54
CA ILE A 106 6.53 -1.95 -0.05
C ILE A 106 8.05 -2.18 -0.20
N PRO A 107 8.84 -1.20 -0.64
CA PRO A 107 10.30 -1.34 -0.64
C PRO A 107 10.81 -1.45 0.80
N LYS A 108 11.72 -2.41 1.05
CA LYS A 108 12.25 -2.66 2.40
C LYS A 108 12.95 -1.45 3.00
N ASP A 109 13.77 -0.77 2.21
CA ASP A 109 14.48 0.44 2.66
C ASP A 109 13.52 1.58 2.97
N TYR A 110 12.49 1.75 2.13
CA TYR A 110 11.43 2.73 2.39
C TYR A 110 10.67 2.42 3.68
N LYS A 111 10.32 1.16 3.92
CA LYS A 111 9.68 0.71 5.16
C LYS A 111 10.54 1.03 6.38
N LEU A 112 11.84 0.71 6.33
CA LEU A 112 12.78 0.99 7.41
C LEU A 112 12.90 2.50 7.67
N MET A 113 12.95 3.30 6.61
CA MET A 113 12.97 4.76 6.72
C MET A 113 11.69 5.29 7.40
N MET A 114 10.52 4.82 6.98
CA MET A 114 9.23 5.22 7.58
C MET A 114 9.16 4.85 9.07
N GLN A 115 9.61 3.65 9.43
CA GLN A 115 9.67 3.22 10.83
C GLN A 115 10.60 4.11 11.67
N LYS A 116 11.76 4.48 11.14
CA LYS A 116 12.67 5.42 11.82
C LYS A 116 12.05 6.79 12.01
N ILE A 117 11.35 7.32 11.00
CA ILE A 117 10.67 8.61 11.08
C ILE A 117 9.56 8.56 12.14
N ASP A 118 8.75 7.50 12.17
CA ASP A 118 7.68 7.35 13.17
C ASP A 118 8.23 7.33 14.60
N LEU A 119 9.31 6.58 14.83
CA LEU A 119 10.00 6.55 16.13
C LEU A 119 10.52 7.93 16.56
N GLN A 120 11.12 8.69 15.63
CA GLN A 120 11.60 10.04 15.96
C GLN A 120 10.45 11.01 16.25
N LYS A 121 9.34 10.94 15.51
CA LYS A 121 8.16 11.78 15.75
C LYS A 121 7.58 11.56 17.14
N ARG A 122 7.37 10.30 17.54
CA ARG A 122 6.89 9.96 18.89
C ARG A 122 7.82 10.48 19.99
N ARG A 123 9.13 10.43 19.76
CA ARG A 123 10.12 10.95 20.71
C ARG A 123 10.03 12.48 20.84
N ILE A 124 9.84 13.19 19.73
CA ILE A 124 9.65 14.65 19.73
C ILE A 124 8.36 15.01 20.47
N GLU A 125 7.25 14.34 20.17
CA GLU A 125 5.95 14.55 20.85
C GLU A 125 6.06 14.37 22.37
N GLN A 126 6.75 13.31 22.83
CA GLN A 126 7.00 13.08 24.26
C GLN A 126 7.84 14.19 24.91
N VAL A 127 8.85 14.71 24.20
CA VAL A 127 9.69 15.82 24.71
C VAL A 127 8.88 17.11 24.79
N ASP A 128 8.05 17.40 23.80
CA ASP A 128 7.17 18.57 23.79
C ASP A 128 6.16 18.50 24.94
N GLU A 129 5.53 17.34 25.17
CA GLU A 129 4.63 17.10 26.31
C GLU A 129 5.34 17.26 27.66
N ALA A 130 6.52 16.67 27.82
CA ALA A 130 7.30 16.78 29.06
C ALA A 130 7.74 18.22 29.33
N THR A 131 8.10 18.96 28.28
CA THR A 131 8.49 20.37 28.36
C THR A 131 7.30 21.22 28.79
N LEU A 132 6.12 21.02 28.16
CA LEU A 132 4.87 21.70 28.55
C LEU A 132 4.51 21.42 30.01
N ALA A 133 4.62 20.16 30.46
CA ALA A 133 4.33 19.79 31.85
C ALA A 133 5.28 20.43 32.87
N ALA A 134 6.53 20.74 32.50
CA ALA A 134 7.49 21.39 33.39
C ALA A 134 7.23 22.90 33.61
N PHE A 135 6.41 23.54 32.77
CA PHE A 135 6.03 24.95 32.90
C PHE A 135 4.78 25.19 33.75
N TYR A 136 4.00 24.15 34.06
CA TYR A 136 2.80 24.19 34.90
C TYR A 136 3.05 23.56 36.27
#